data_AF-A0AAJ6QQ53-F1
#
_entry.id   AF-A0AAJ6QQ53-F1
#
_cell.length_a   1.000
_cell.length_b   1.000
_cell.length_c   1.000
_cell.angle_alpha   90.00
_cell.angle_beta   90.00
_cell.angle_gamma   90.00
#
_symmetry.space_group_name_H-M   'P 1'
#
loop_
_entity.id
_entity.type
_entity.pdbx_description
1 polymer ?
#
loop_
_entity_poly.entity_id
_entity_poly.type
_entity_poly.pdbx_seq_one_letter_code
_entity_poly.pdbx_strand_id
1 'polypeptide(L)'
;MRFSVPLVVLVALMAFSEVAQAQVGPCTRANMKQPTLLGQETWQCDSEGLFLRVQCHPKTGFCCCVEPRNGKCLKNTEKAPGTGLPQC
;
A
#
# COMPACT_ATOMS: atom_id res chain seq x y z
N MET A 1 9.28 49.71 0.66
CA MET A 1 8.82 49.25 -0.67
C MET A 1 7.80 48.14 -0.45
N ARG A 2 6.51 48.41 -0.65
CA ARG A 2 5.45 47.39 -0.58
C ARG A 2 5.37 46.75 -1.97
N PHE A 3 5.91 45.55 -2.11
CA PHE A 3 5.73 44.76 -3.32
C PHE A 3 4.29 44.26 -3.32
N SER A 4 3.41 44.91 -4.08
CA SER A 4 2.05 44.45 -4.31
C SER A 4 2.13 43.17 -5.15
N VAL A 5 2.13 42.02 -4.48
CA VAL A 5 2.06 40.73 -5.17
C VAL A 5 0.67 40.65 -5.81
N PRO A 6 0.57 40.63 -7.15
CA PRO A 6 -0.72 40.68 -7.81
C PRO A 6 -1.50 39.40 -7.49
N LEU A 7 -2.81 39.54 -7.28
CA LEU A 7 -3.72 38.45 -6.86
C LEU A 7 -3.59 37.20 -7.76
N VAL A 8 -3.29 37.40 -9.05
CA VAL A 8 -3.01 36.34 -10.03
C VAL A 8 -1.79 35.47 -9.70
N VAL A 9 -0.75 36.01 -9.07
CA VAL A 9 0.45 35.24 -8.65
C VAL A 9 0.14 34.39 -7.42
N LEU A 10 -0.69 34.88 -6.50
CA LEU A 10 -1.17 34.10 -5.36
C LEU A 10 -2.07 32.94 -5.80
N VAL A 11 -2.97 33.18 -6.77
CA VAL A 11 -3.86 32.13 -7.31
C VAL A 11 -3.08 31.04 -8.05
N ALA A 12 -2.05 31.40 -8.82
CA ALA A 12 -1.19 30.43 -9.49
C ALA A 12 -0.47 29.51 -8.50
N LEU A 13 0.07 30.05 -7.39
CA LEU A 13 0.74 29.25 -6.35
C LEU A 13 -0.18 28.21 -5.69
N MET A 14 -1.47 28.52 -5.54
CA MET A 14 -2.44 27.59 -4.94
C MET A 14 -2.85 26.47 -5.91
N ALA A 15 -2.83 26.71 -7.22
CA ALA A 15 -3.21 25.74 -8.25
C ALA A 15 -2.19 24.60 -8.46
N PHE A 16 -0.92 24.78 -8.07
CA PHE A 16 0.09 23.70 -8.10
C PHE A 16 -0.08 22.67 -6.98
N SER A 17 -1.05 22.86 -6.08
CA SER A 17 -1.30 21.96 -4.93
C SER A 17 -2.18 20.77 -5.29
N GLU A 18 -2.80 20.74 -6.48
CA GLU A 18 -3.57 19.60 -6.98
C GLU A 18 -2.64 18.51 -7.53
N VAL A 19 -1.61 18.17 -6.75
CA VAL A 19 -1.04 16.83 -6.84
C VAL A 19 -2.19 15.91 -6.44
N ALA A 20 -2.86 15.34 -7.43
CA ALA A 20 -3.82 14.26 -7.21
C ALA A 20 -3.08 13.20 -6.38
N GLN A 21 -3.37 13.17 -5.09
CA GLN A 21 -2.76 12.23 -4.17
C GLN A 21 -3.25 10.84 -4.60
N ALA A 22 -2.49 10.18 -5.47
CA ALA A 22 -2.55 8.73 -5.60
C ALA A 22 -2.36 8.22 -4.17
N GLN A 23 -3.43 7.68 -3.58
CA GLN A 23 -3.49 7.40 -2.17
C GLN A 23 -2.46 6.32 -1.85
N VAL A 24 -1.27 6.72 -1.37
CA VAL A 24 -0.23 5.78 -0.96
C VAL A 24 -0.72 5.09 0.32
N GLY A 25 -1.44 3.99 0.12
CA GLY A 25 -2.05 3.22 1.19
C GLY A 25 -1.05 2.48 2.08
N PRO A 26 -1.53 1.85 3.17
CA PRO A 26 -0.69 1.21 4.17
C PRO A 26 0.16 0.06 3.60
N CYS A 27 -0.35 -0.70 2.62
CA CYS A 27 0.38 -1.80 2.00
C CYS A 27 1.53 -1.28 1.12
N THR A 28 1.26 -0.28 0.28
CA THR A 28 2.30 0.35 -0.56
C THR A 28 3.41 0.95 0.29
N ARG A 29 3.04 1.59 1.42
CA ARG A 29 4.01 2.09 2.40
C ARG A 29 4.82 0.98 3.06
N ALA A 30 4.21 -0.17 3.36
CA ALA A 30 4.92 -1.33 3.92
C ALA A 30 5.96 -1.86 2.93
N ASN A 31 5.62 -1.97 1.64
CA ASN A 31 6.56 -2.36 0.60
C ASN A 31 7.72 -1.39 0.42
N MET A 32 7.47 -0.07 0.50
CA MET A 32 8.54 0.94 0.42
C MET A 32 9.54 0.88 1.57
N LYS A 33 9.13 0.38 2.75
CA LYS A 33 10.03 0.19 3.90
C LYS A 33 10.91 -1.05 3.75
N GLN A 34 10.61 -1.95 2.83
CA GLN A 34 11.34 -3.19 2.67
C GLN A 34 12.53 -2.95 1.71
N PRO A 35 13.78 -3.04 2.18
CA PRO A 35 14.92 -2.99 1.28
C PRO A 35 14.78 -4.13 0.28
N THR A 36 14.92 -3.82 -1.02
CA THR A 36 14.81 -4.79 -2.12
C THR A 36 15.99 -5.76 -2.09
N LEU A 37 16.06 -6.61 -1.06
CA LEU A 37 16.94 -7.75 -1.00
C LEU A 37 16.22 -8.90 -1.71
N LEU A 38 16.90 -9.48 -2.70
CA LEU A 38 16.35 -10.54 -3.55
C LEU A 38 15.60 -11.59 -2.70
N GLY A 39 14.28 -11.67 -2.91
CA GLY A 39 13.41 -12.67 -2.31
C GLY A 39 12.78 -12.30 -0.96
N GLN A 40 12.83 -11.05 -0.48
CA GLN A 40 12.14 -10.67 0.76
C GLN A 40 10.64 -10.46 0.51
N GLU A 41 9.80 -11.05 1.37
CA GLU A 41 8.36 -11.26 1.10
C GLU A 41 7.62 -9.94 0.82
N THR A 42 7.22 -9.72 -0.43
CA THR A 42 6.50 -8.51 -0.84
C THR A 42 5.03 -8.61 -0.47
N TRP A 43 4.47 -7.58 0.13
CA TRP A 43 3.04 -7.51 0.43
C TRP A 43 2.26 -7.30 -0.87
N GLN A 44 1.24 -8.11 -1.11
CA GLN A 44 0.29 -7.86 -2.21
C GLN A 44 -0.68 -6.73 -1.84
N CYS A 45 -0.80 -5.73 -2.71
CA CYS A 45 -1.67 -4.57 -2.49
C CYS A 45 -2.75 -4.48 -3.57
N ASP A 46 -3.91 -3.92 -3.23
CA ASP A 46 -4.93 -3.55 -4.22
C ASP A 46 -4.66 -2.18 -4.86
N SER A 47 -5.57 -1.72 -5.72
CA SER A 47 -5.50 -0.42 -6.39
C SER A 47 -5.60 0.78 -5.45
N GLU A 48 -6.15 0.59 -4.25
CA GLU A 48 -6.24 1.64 -3.21
C GLU A 48 -4.99 1.65 -2.30
N GLY A 49 -4.04 0.74 -2.52
CA GLY A 49 -2.84 0.58 -1.69
C GLY A 49 -3.13 -0.06 -0.33
N LEU A 50 -4.28 -0.70 -0.16
CA LEU A 50 -4.60 -1.57 0.98
C LEU A 50 -4.03 -2.97 0.75
N PHE A 51 -3.95 -3.77 1.80
CA PHE A 51 -3.53 -5.17 1.68
C PHE A 51 -4.63 -5.99 1.01
N LEU A 52 -4.29 -6.88 0.08
CA LEU A 52 -5.25 -7.85 -0.43
C LEU A 52 -5.76 -8.71 0.72
N ARG A 53 -7.03 -9.15 0.65
CA ARG A 53 -7.61 -10.03 1.69
C ARG A 53 -6.84 -11.33 1.87
N VAL A 54 -6.23 -11.84 0.80
CA VAL A 54 -5.37 -13.03 0.83
C VAL A 54 -3.93 -12.57 0.60
N GLN A 55 -3.04 -12.86 1.55
CA GLN A 55 -1.61 -12.64 1.40
C GLN A 55 -0.90 -13.98 1.27
N CYS A 56 0.05 -14.07 0.34
CA CYS A 56 0.84 -15.27 0.09
C CYS A 56 2.34 -14.97 0.16
N HIS A 57 3.09 -15.89 0.77
CA HIS A 57 4.50 -15.75 1.15
C HIS A 57 5.35 -16.49 0.10
N PRO A 58 5.79 -15.85 -1.01
CA PRO A 58 6.13 -16.52 -2.28
C PRO A 58 7.26 -17.56 -2.21
N LYS A 59 8.21 -17.43 -1.26
CA LYS A 59 9.27 -18.44 -1.04
C LYS A 59 8.80 -19.66 -0.27
N THR A 60 7.81 -19.52 0.62
CA THR A 60 7.33 -20.62 1.46
C THR A 60 6.05 -21.25 0.92
N GLY A 61 5.24 -20.49 0.16
CA GLY A 61 3.97 -20.92 -0.42
C GLY A 61 2.79 -20.88 0.55
N PHE A 62 2.98 -20.36 1.76
CA PHE A 62 1.89 -20.21 2.73
C PHE A 62 1.02 -19.00 2.37
N CYS A 63 -0.29 -19.15 2.55
CA CYS A 63 -1.25 -18.06 2.36
C CYS A 63 -2.14 -17.90 3.59
N CYS A 64 -2.57 -16.68 3.91
CA CYS A 64 -3.48 -16.39 5.03
C CYS A 64 -4.52 -15.33 4.64
N CYS A 65 -5.64 -15.25 5.36
CA CYS A 65 -6.51 -14.08 5.29
C CYS A 65 -5.91 -12.94 6.13
N VAL A 66 -5.94 -11.70 5.66
CA VAL A 66 -5.48 -10.53 6.41
C VAL A 66 -6.52 -9.43 6.52
N GLU A 67 -6.35 -8.55 7.50
CA GLU A 67 -7.12 -7.31 7.58
C GLU A 67 -6.57 -6.26 6.58
N PRO A 68 -7.39 -5.70 5.67
CA PRO A 68 -6.91 -4.82 4.58
C PRO A 68 -6.16 -3.56 5.03
N ARG A 69 -6.37 -3.09 6.27
CA ARG A 69 -5.76 -1.86 6.77
C ARG A 69 -4.41 -2.06 7.47
N ASN A 70 -4.15 -3.24 8.03
CA ASN A 70 -2.94 -3.50 8.83
C ASN A 70 -2.11 -4.70 8.35
N GLY A 71 -2.63 -5.54 7.44
CA GLY A 71 -1.91 -6.67 6.87
C GLY A 71 -1.73 -7.86 7.82
N LYS A 72 -2.41 -7.86 8.98
CA LYS A 72 -2.28 -8.92 9.98
C LYS A 72 -3.04 -10.17 9.58
N CYS A 73 -2.35 -11.33 9.56
CA CYS A 73 -3.00 -12.62 9.35
C CYS A 73 -4.03 -12.93 10.44
N LEU A 74 -5.22 -13.35 10.01
CA LEU A 74 -6.28 -13.86 10.86
C LEU A 74 -5.93 -15.28 11.33
N LYS A 75 -6.15 -15.56 12.62
CA LYS A 75 -5.89 -16.90 13.18
C LYS A 75 -6.74 -17.95 12.48
N ASN A 76 -6.19 -19.15 12.32
CA ASN A 76 -6.86 -20.30 11.69
C ASN A 76 -7.25 -20.11 10.20
N THR A 77 -6.69 -19.10 9.53
CA THR A 77 -6.87 -18.90 8.08
C THR A 77 -5.63 -19.22 7.28
N GLU A 78 -4.54 -19.63 7.93
CA GLU A 78 -3.32 -20.01 7.26
C GLU A 78 -3.49 -21.36 6.52
N LYS A 79 -3.06 -21.37 5.27
CA LYS A 79 -3.05 -22.53 4.38
C LYS A 79 -1.62 -22.85 4.01
N ALA A 80 -1.28 -24.13 4.13
CA ALA A 80 0.01 -24.65 3.73
C ALA A 80 0.13 -24.70 2.19
N PRO A 81 1.36 -24.74 1.64
CA PRO A 81 1.59 -24.80 0.21
C PRO A 81 0.87 -26.01 -0.41
N GLY A 82 0.20 -25.81 -1.53
CA GLY A 82 -0.52 -26.88 -2.23
C GLY A 82 -1.89 -27.26 -1.64
N THR A 83 -2.31 -26.66 -0.51
CA THR A 83 -3.64 -26.91 0.09
C THR A 83 -4.75 -25.98 -0.44
N GLY A 84 -4.40 -25.13 -1.42
CA GLY A 84 -5.28 -24.11 -1.98
C GLY A 84 -5.22 -22.77 -1.24
N LEU A 85 -6.08 -21.84 -1.64
CA LEU A 85 -6.18 -20.51 -1.03
C LEU A 85 -7.19 -20.52 0.15
N PRO A 86 -6.98 -19.70 1.18
CA PRO A 86 -7.98 -19.50 2.22
C PRO A 86 -9.21 -18.78 1.66
N GLN A 87 -10.38 -19.02 2.27
CA GLN A 87 -11.62 -18.32 1.92
C GLN A 87 -11.74 -17.06 2.76
N CYS A 88 -11.60 -15.92 2.09
CA CYS A 88 -11.67 -14.54 2.60
C CYS A 88 -12.54 -13.70 1.64
#